data_AF-A0A2A7ACJ3-F1
#
_entry.id   AF-A0A2A7ACJ3-F1
#
_cell.length_a   1.000
_cell.length_b   1.000
_cell.length_c   1.000
_cell.angle_alpha   90.00
_cell.angle_beta   90.00
_cell.angle_gamma   90.00
#
_symmetry.space_group_name_H-M   'P 1'
#
loop_
_entity.id
_entity.type
_entity.pdbx_description
1 polymer ?
#
loop_
_entity_poly.entity_id
_entity_poly.type
_entity_poly.pdbx_seq_one_letter_code
_entity_poly.pdbx_strand_id
1 'polypeptide(L)'
;MNSLNNSGMISAIQKPDGSPYDDSATPTPPQKRIVRSKSQTITPQQFPPNYIPSASLNQPQPSFSPYSQQSVMQAQPSAAFQNNPVEAKIQKLQEEWESDVQKAFRKQRLRFDNCALVEDFQGCLTYQCSNGENTIVKPFSPCRNLRAQKIIEHDTKKESIKYTFDTPTGEHKSVIVDAACSALHRYNLLRDNGFIVIAHLLPTVCGELIARYTAATRDSIPPQIKYSPGWYFSEKHWGFQESEWVDLNTVLLSFTISPTPDVIMYQLVSLYAILQGRLPSKMWIRRPFCILTRKYQCTDLSIDKTPLIFKKELENLRNRPIVWIRAEDTSFNESANAYSRDKNYQALLDSMQSSQKHPLYIVVSADLTPRQRTFCLPIQDFIEPCTGAGSINSVGCLIKSILNNANAFNSEVEQSFIEAFNKYGEDCSVQQEIATLSAIVSIIKWHYSIQIPPQPFPIRCDDSLETYACYWDKLDTGSILAPFRNALYAARRSNMIYFRPLEDVDSSFDCQREILYDDTYYYTSTALLKKIIKVHLSSYMPSDVLNRLKTTGVLSGSVPKTLTLAPNEPKDFRFRTLLRSNLHQPGSRDLAEI
;
A
#
# COMPACT_ATOMS: atom_id res chain seq x y z
N MET A 1 41.71 0.14 23.13
CA MET A 1 41.48 0.13 24.59
C MET A 1 40.24 0.98 24.89
N ASN A 2 39.64 0.77 26.05
CA ASN A 2 38.51 1.47 26.69
C ASN A 2 38.49 3.00 26.40
N SER A 3 37.40 3.71 26.04
CA SER A 3 35.95 3.70 26.39
C SER A 3 35.56 4.72 27.49
N LEU A 4 34.27 5.12 27.51
CA LEU A 4 33.62 6.12 28.42
C LEU A 4 33.91 7.60 28.03
N ASN A 5 33.01 8.58 28.21
CA ASN A 5 31.62 8.55 28.69
C ASN A 5 30.75 9.75 28.20
N ASN A 6 29.44 9.67 28.51
CA ASN A 6 28.36 10.69 28.55
C ASN A 6 28.77 12.19 28.61
N SER A 7 27.96 13.18 28.20
CA SER A 7 26.50 13.30 28.30
C SER A 7 25.94 14.43 27.40
N GLY A 8 24.62 14.58 27.30
CA GLY A 8 23.96 15.65 26.53
C GLY A 8 23.54 16.88 27.36
N MET A 9 23.32 18.00 26.68
CA MET A 9 22.51 19.12 27.17
C MET A 9 21.53 19.58 26.09
N ILE A 10 20.27 19.82 26.47
CA ILE A 10 19.25 20.43 25.62
C ILE A 10 19.32 21.94 25.86
N SER A 11 19.74 22.71 24.85
CA SER A 11 19.68 24.18 24.92
C SER A 11 18.25 24.66 24.71
N ALA A 12 17.55 24.93 25.80
CA ALA A 12 16.21 25.53 25.79
C ALA A 12 16.25 26.95 25.20
N ILE A 13 15.22 27.30 24.42
CA ILE A 13 15.12 28.60 23.74
C ILE A 13 14.49 29.62 24.69
N GLN A 14 15.29 30.56 25.18
CA GLN A 14 14.81 31.76 25.90
C GLN A 14 14.47 32.89 24.91
N LYS A 15 13.59 33.81 25.31
CA LYS A 15 13.45 35.12 24.65
C LYS A 15 14.58 36.08 25.07
N PRO A 16 14.86 37.13 24.28
CA PRO A 16 15.98 38.06 24.53
C PRO A 16 15.92 38.85 25.86
N ASP A 17 14.80 38.79 26.58
CA ASP A 17 14.55 39.47 27.86
C ASP A 17 14.65 38.52 29.09
N GLY A 18 14.92 37.24 28.89
CA GLY A 18 15.08 36.25 29.97
C GLY A 18 13.78 35.79 30.64
N SER A 19 12.61 36.21 30.16
CA SER A 19 11.31 35.80 30.71
C SER A 19 10.86 34.40 30.22
N PRO A 20 10.23 33.57 31.08
CA PRO A 20 9.55 32.34 30.65
C PRO A 20 8.23 32.65 29.92
N TYR A 21 7.75 31.71 29.12
CA TYR A 21 6.40 31.75 28.53
C TYR A 21 5.37 31.12 29.48
N ASP A 22 4.20 31.76 29.64
CA ASP A 22 3.02 31.18 30.30
C ASP A 22 2.08 30.52 29.27
N ASP A 23 1.93 29.20 29.32
CA ASP A 23 0.98 28.44 28.50
C ASP A 23 -0.41 28.38 29.16
N SER A 24 -1.24 29.40 28.96
CA SER A 24 -2.60 29.44 29.55
C SER A 24 -3.69 30.12 28.71
N ALA A 25 -3.78 29.82 27.40
CA ALA A 25 -4.90 30.27 26.55
C ALA A 25 -5.31 29.24 25.48
N THR A 26 -6.39 28.50 25.71
CA THR A 26 -6.95 27.50 24.76
C THR A 26 -8.17 28.06 24.01
N PRO A 27 -8.13 28.30 22.68
CA PRO A 27 -9.30 28.71 21.90
C PRO A 27 -10.17 27.51 21.53
N THR A 28 -11.48 27.57 21.81
CA THR A 28 -12.42 26.49 21.49
C THR A 28 -12.94 26.60 20.04
N PRO A 29 -12.97 25.53 19.23
CA PRO A 29 -13.57 25.56 17.89
C PRO A 29 -15.12 25.54 17.95
N PRO A 30 -15.81 26.27 17.05
CA PRO A 30 -17.27 26.42 17.08
C PRO A 30 -18.03 25.23 16.47
N GLN A 31 -19.12 24.82 17.11
CA GLN A 31 -20.05 23.80 16.59
C GLN A 31 -21.07 24.37 15.58
N LYS A 32 -21.32 23.64 14.49
CA LYS A 32 -22.52 23.68 13.59
C LYS A 32 -22.35 22.61 12.49
N ARG A 33 -23.39 21.98 11.93
CA ARG A 33 -24.78 21.71 12.37
C ARG A 33 -25.33 20.60 11.46
N ILE A 34 -25.63 19.41 12.00
CA ILE A 34 -26.14 18.29 11.17
C ILE A 34 -27.60 18.57 10.77
N VAL A 35 -27.91 18.40 9.48
CA VAL A 35 -29.28 18.41 8.93
C VAL A 35 -29.62 17.00 8.44
N ARG A 36 -30.71 16.42 8.96
CA ARG A 36 -31.25 15.15 8.49
C ARG A 36 -32.24 15.40 7.34
N SER A 37 -32.04 14.77 6.18
CA SER A 37 -33.12 14.44 5.24
C SER A 37 -33.73 13.09 5.62
N LYS A 38 -35.01 12.87 5.27
CA LYS A 38 -35.79 11.67 5.65
C LYS A 38 -35.87 10.65 4.51
N SER A 39 -36.13 9.41 4.90
CA SER A 39 -36.42 8.26 4.03
C SER A 39 -37.59 8.48 3.07
N GLN A 40 -37.57 7.75 1.96
CA GLN A 40 -38.80 7.23 1.35
C GLN A 40 -38.68 5.70 1.26
N THR A 41 -39.81 5.02 1.41
CA THR A 41 -39.93 3.56 1.42
C THR A 41 -41.07 3.19 0.49
N ILE A 42 -40.88 2.15 -0.33
CA ILE A 42 -41.94 1.58 -1.19
C ILE A 42 -42.07 0.10 -0.84
N THR A 43 -43.30 -0.35 -0.64
CA THR A 43 -43.65 -1.69 -0.11
C THR A 43 -44.18 -2.58 -1.25
N PRO A 44 -43.85 -3.89 -1.32
CA PRO A 44 -44.22 -4.77 -2.44
C PRO A 44 -45.66 -5.31 -2.38
N GLN A 45 -46.15 -5.83 -3.52
CA GLN A 45 -47.43 -6.57 -3.67
C GLN A 45 -47.24 -8.09 -3.80
N GLN A 46 -48.33 -8.88 -3.80
CA GLN A 46 -48.39 -10.32 -3.46
C GLN A 46 -49.44 -11.10 -4.30
N PHE A 47 -49.39 -12.42 -4.52
CA PHE A 47 -48.30 -13.39 -4.28
C PHE A 47 -48.29 -14.60 -5.29
N PRO A 48 -49.26 -15.56 -5.31
CA PRO A 48 -48.94 -16.94 -5.75
C PRO A 48 -50.10 -17.62 -6.56
N PRO A 49 -50.30 -18.97 -6.63
CA PRO A 49 -49.46 -20.17 -6.35
C PRO A 49 -49.47 -21.23 -7.51
N ASN A 50 -49.08 -22.48 -7.19
CA ASN A 50 -49.34 -23.78 -7.88
C ASN A 50 -48.37 -24.22 -9.01
N TYR A 51 -48.03 -25.52 -9.21
CA TYR A 51 -48.48 -26.79 -8.57
C TYR A 51 -47.38 -27.90 -8.58
N ILE A 52 -47.61 -29.05 -7.93
CA ILE A 52 -46.68 -30.22 -7.84
C ILE A 52 -47.45 -31.55 -8.09
N PRO A 53 -46.84 -32.54 -8.77
CA PRO A 53 -46.73 -33.95 -8.26
C PRO A 53 -45.25 -34.45 -8.32
N SER A 54 -44.71 -35.29 -7.42
CA SER A 54 -45.10 -36.65 -6.96
C SER A 54 -44.90 -37.73 -8.07
N ALA A 55 -44.32 -38.92 -7.87
CA ALA A 55 -43.73 -39.65 -6.71
C ALA A 55 -42.82 -40.81 -7.27
N SER A 56 -42.22 -41.82 -6.60
CA SER A 56 -42.02 -42.28 -5.19
C SER A 56 -41.10 -43.54 -5.14
N LEU A 57 -40.79 -44.06 -3.92
CA LEU A 57 -40.53 -45.48 -3.53
C LEU A 57 -39.10 -46.12 -3.51
N ASN A 58 -38.88 -46.83 -2.39
CA ASN A 58 -38.07 -48.03 -2.11
C ASN A 58 -36.52 -48.00 -1.91
N GLN A 59 -36.13 -48.30 -0.66
CA GLN A 59 -34.93 -49.08 -0.30
C GLN A 59 -35.23 -50.60 -0.40
N PRO A 60 -34.25 -51.52 -0.26
CA PRO A 60 -33.85 -51.98 1.08
C PRO A 60 -32.35 -52.32 1.28
N GLN A 61 -31.94 -52.38 2.56
CA GLN A 61 -30.74 -53.07 3.09
C GLN A 61 -31.12 -54.51 3.55
N PRO A 62 -30.23 -55.44 4.04
CA PRO A 62 -28.94 -55.20 4.71
C PRO A 62 -27.80 -56.29 4.56
N SER A 63 -26.69 -56.05 5.30
CA SER A 63 -26.01 -57.01 6.21
C SER A 63 -24.74 -57.83 5.82
N PHE A 64 -23.94 -58.05 6.89
CA PHE A 64 -22.88 -59.04 7.18
C PHE A 64 -21.41 -58.86 6.72
N SER A 65 -20.54 -59.31 7.63
CA SER A 65 -19.05 -59.36 7.67
C SER A 65 -18.64 -60.84 7.94
N PRO A 66 -17.44 -61.26 8.44
CA PRO A 66 -16.15 -60.59 8.71
C PRO A 66 -14.93 -61.42 8.19
N TYR A 67 -13.84 -61.52 8.98
CA TYR A 67 -12.55 -62.25 8.79
C TYR A 67 -11.47 -61.56 7.93
N SER A 68 -10.17 -61.67 8.23
CA SER A 68 -9.43 -62.35 9.33
C SER A 68 -8.02 -61.79 9.55
N GLN A 69 -7.51 -61.86 10.79
CA GLN A 69 -6.13 -62.21 11.28
C GLN A 69 -4.86 -61.70 10.51
N GLN A 70 -3.67 -61.50 11.12
CA GLN A 70 -3.07 -62.15 12.30
C GLN A 70 -1.96 -61.25 12.95
N SER A 71 -1.38 -61.69 14.07
CA SER A 71 -0.52 -60.88 14.96
C SER A 71 0.97 -61.25 14.92
N VAL A 72 1.85 -60.35 15.39
CA VAL A 72 3.18 -60.70 15.96
C VAL A 72 3.41 -59.87 17.24
N MET A 73 4.11 -60.44 18.22
CA MET A 73 4.53 -59.80 19.49
C MET A 73 5.90 -59.09 19.30
N GLN A 74 6.63 -58.52 20.26
CA GLN A 74 6.65 -58.59 21.74
C GLN A 74 7.55 -57.45 22.30
N ALA A 75 7.36 -57.05 23.57
CA ALA A 75 8.38 -56.59 24.56
C ALA A 75 7.89 -55.43 25.47
N GLN A 76 8.22 -55.52 26.77
CA GLN A 76 8.30 -54.38 27.70
C GLN A 76 9.78 -54.03 27.92
N PRO A 77 10.08 -52.77 28.31
CA PRO A 77 10.98 -52.62 29.47
C PRO A 77 10.62 -51.47 30.43
N SER A 78 10.83 -51.77 31.71
CA SER A 78 11.49 -50.96 32.78
C SER A 78 11.29 -49.45 32.87
N ALA A 79 10.98 -48.99 34.09
CA ALA A 79 10.95 -47.57 34.46
C ALA A 79 12.35 -46.98 34.68
N ALA A 80 12.77 -46.05 33.82
CA ALA A 80 13.90 -45.15 34.05
C ALA A 80 13.85 -43.90 33.14
N PHE A 81 13.05 -42.89 33.50
CA PHE A 81 13.13 -41.55 32.91
C PHE A 81 13.18 -40.49 34.01
N GLN A 82 14.33 -39.83 34.12
CA GLN A 82 14.47 -38.58 34.88
C GLN A 82 13.98 -37.42 34.01
N ASN A 83 13.41 -36.38 34.64
CA ASN A 83 12.76 -35.25 33.97
C ASN A 83 13.62 -34.67 32.83
N ASN A 84 13.08 -34.69 31.61
CA ASN A 84 13.75 -34.07 30.47
C ASN A 84 13.78 -32.54 30.68
N PRO A 85 14.96 -31.88 30.62
CA PRO A 85 15.03 -30.42 30.77
C PRO A 85 14.25 -29.65 29.69
N VAL A 86 13.93 -30.30 28.55
CA VAL A 86 13.03 -29.75 27.53
C VAL A 86 11.58 -29.77 28.02
N GLU A 87 11.11 -30.87 28.62
CA GLU A 87 9.75 -30.95 29.19
C GLU A 87 9.59 -29.97 30.36
N ALA A 88 10.55 -29.92 31.28
CA ALA A 88 10.54 -28.95 32.38
C ALA A 88 10.50 -27.49 31.88
N LYS A 89 11.12 -27.20 30.72
CA LYS A 89 11.11 -25.88 30.10
C LYS A 89 9.83 -25.59 29.31
N ILE A 90 9.24 -26.59 28.66
CA ILE A 90 7.90 -26.51 28.01
C ILE A 90 6.83 -26.29 29.08
N GLN A 91 6.86 -27.06 30.16
CA GLN A 91 5.91 -26.97 31.27
C GLN A 91 6.04 -25.63 32.00
N LYS A 92 7.26 -25.15 32.26
CA LYS A 92 7.48 -23.80 32.80
C LYS A 92 7.02 -22.69 31.85
N LEU A 93 7.22 -22.84 30.53
CA LEU A 93 6.66 -21.91 29.55
C LEU A 93 5.13 -21.94 29.50
N GLN A 94 4.49 -23.11 29.68
CA GLN A 94 3.03 -23.20 29.82
C GLN A 94 2.55 -22.55 31.13
N GLU A 95 3.29 -22.69 32.23
CA GLU A 95 3.00 -22.03 33.51
C GLU A 95 3.25 -20.51 33.49
N GLU A 96 4.19 -20.02 32.68
CA GLU A 96 4.43 -18.58 32.44
C GLU A 96 3.42 -17.98 31.44
N TRP A 97 2.93 -18.76 30.48
CA TRP A 97 1.93 -18.32 29.49
C TRP A 97 0.50 -18.33 30.06
N GLU A 98 0.22 -19.20 31.04
CA GLU A 98 -1.04 -19.17 31.80
C GLU A 98 -1.04 -18.05 32.84
N SER A 99 -1.69 -16.94 32.50
CA SER A 99 -1.98 -15.85 33.43
C SER A 99 -2.64 -16.38 34.72
N ASP A 100 -2.36 -15.76 35.87
CA ASP A 100 -3.02 -16.13 37.13
C ASP A 100 -4.55 -16.00 37.07
N VAL A 101 -5.08 -15.16 36.18
CA VAL A 101 -6.51 -15.12 35.84
C VAL A 101 -6.98 -16.45 35.25
N GLN A 102 -6.20 -17.08 34.36
CA GLN A 102 -6.51 -18.39 33.78
C GLN A 102 -6.32 -19.54 34.80
N LYS A 103 -5.34 -19.45 35.69
CA LYS A 103 -5.16 -20.42 36.79
C LYS A 103 -6.34 -20.34 37.79
N ALA A 104 -6.76 -19.13 38.17
CA ALA A 104 -7.97 -18.91 38.96
C ALA A 104 -9.24 -19.38 38.22
N PHE A 105 -9.32 -19.15 36.91
CA PHE A 105 -10.42 -19.61 36.06
C PHE A 105 -10.50 -21.15 35.96
N ARG A 106 -9.37 -21.86 35.90
CA ARG A 106 -9.35 -23.33 36.02
C ARG A 106 -9.83 -23.81 37.40
N LYS A 107 -9.48 -23.09 38.48
CA LYS A 107 -10.05 -23.34 39.81
C LYS A 107 -11.56 -23.06 39.89
N GLN A 108 -12.09 -22.15 39.06
CA GLN A 108 -13.53 -21.92 38.91
C GLN A 108 -14.22 -22.90 37.95
N ARG A 109 -13.51 -23.54 37.02
CA ARG A 109 -14.07 -24.48 36.03
C ARG A 109 -14.84 -25.63 36.70
N LEU A 110 -14.28 -26.15 37.80
CA LEU A 110 -14.91 -27.12 38.73
C LEU A 110 -16.24 -26.66 39.36
N ARG A 111 -16.67 -25.39 39.19
CA ARG A 111 -18.00 -24.88 39.58
C ARG A 111 -18.93 -24.57 38.39
N PHE A 112 -18.44 -24.64 37.16
CA PHE A 112 -19.17 -24.18 35.96
C PHE A 112 -19.42 -25.27 34.91
N ASP A 113 -18.81 -26.45 35.02
CA ASP A 113 -19.05 -27.54 34.06
C ASP A 113 -20.49 -28.12 34.16
N ASN A 114 -21.24 -27.79 35.21
CA ASN A 114 -22.68 -28.06 35.36
C ASN A 114 -23.60 -26.97 34.78
N CYS A 115 -23.07 -25.94 34.10
CA CYS A 115 -23.87 -24.79 33.64
C CYS A 115 -23.70 -24.48 32.14
N ALA A 116 -24.81 -24.11 31.49
CA ALA A 116 -24.90 -23.89 30.04
C ALA A 116 -25.81 -22.70 29.70
N LEU A 117 -25.78 -22.25 28.43
CA LEU A 117 -26.81 -21.38 27.87
C LEU A 117 -27.83 -22.20 27.08
N VAL A 118 -29.10 -21.84 27.17
CA VAL A 118 -30.23 -22.48 26.49
C VAL A 118 -31.24 -21.41 26.09
N GLU A 119 -31.80 -21.48 24.89
CA GLU A 119 -32.87 -20.57 24.46
C GLU A 119 -34.20 -20.92 25.16
N ASP A 120 -34.96 -19.89 25.56
CA ASP A 120 -36.32 -20.06 26.10
C ASP A 120 -37.39 -20.13 24.99
N PHE A 121 -38.65 -20.24 25.41
CA PHE A 121 -39.82 -20.30 24.52
C PHE A 121 -40.00 -19.05 23.64
N GLN A 122 -39.28 -17.97 23.91
CA GLN A 122 -39.28 -16.73 23.12
C GLN A 122 -38.01 -16.57 22.27
N GLY A 123 -37.07 -17.52 22.32
CA GLY A 123 -35.77 -17.46 21.66
C GLY A 123 -34.75 -16.57 22.39
N CYS A 124 -35.02 -16.15 23.63
CA CYS A 124 -34.07 -15.38 24.44
C CYS A 124 -33.08 -16.33 25.14
N LEU A 125 -31.83 -15.91 25.33
CA LEU A 125 -30.83 -16.75 25.99
C LEU A 125 -31.02 -16.75 27.51
N THR A 126 -31.20 -17.95 28.06
CA THR A 126 -31.16 -18.21 29.50
C THR A 126 -29.87 -18.93 29.89
N TYR A 127 -29.45 -18.74 31.13
CA TYR A 127 -28.36 -19.48 31.76
C TYR A 127 -28.95 -20.50 32.74
N GLN A 128 -28.56 -21.75 32.57
CA GLN A 128 -29.03 -22.89 33.36
C GLN A 128 -27.87 -23.49 34.16
N CYS A 129 -28.11 -23.87 35.42
CA CYS A 129 -27.16 -24.64 36.23
C CYS A 129 -27.84 -25.85 36.87
N SER A 130 -27.19 -27.01 36.74
CA SER A 130 -27.64 -28.29 37.33
C SER A 130 -27.11 -28.44 38.76
N ASN A 131 -27.94 -28.04 39.74
CA ASN A 131 -27.60 -28.11 41.16
C ASN A 131 -28.22 -29.36 41.82
N GLY A 132 -27.58 -30.52 41.63
CA GLY A 132 -27.93 -31.79 42.29
C GLY A 132 -29.18 -32.46 41.71
N GLU A 133 -30.34 -31.81 41.82
CA GLU A 133 -31.64 -32.34 41.40
C GLU A 133 -32.57 -31.28 40.79
N ASN A 134 -32.19 -29.99 40.78
CA ASN A 134 -33.00 -28.91 40.20
C ASN A 134 -32.16 -28.01 39.26
N THR A 135 -32.70 -27.74 38.08
CA THR A 135 -32.10 -26.83 37.09
C THR A 135 -32.59 -25.40 37.33
N ILE A 136 -31.68 -24.52 37.79
CA ILE A 136 -32.03 -23.11 38.01
C ILE A 136 -31.84 -22.34 36.69
N VAL A 137 -32.95 -21.90 36.09
CA VAL A 137 -32.97 -21.07 34.88
C VAL A 137 -32.96 -19.59 35.27
N LYS A 138 -32.06 -18.79 34.67
CA LYS A 138 -31.99 -17.33 34.84
C LYS A 138 -31.86 -16.61 33.49
N PRO A 139 -32.38 -15.38 33.32
CA PRO A 139 -32.16 -14.62 32.09
C PRO A 139 -30.67 -14.31 31.92
N PHE A 140 -30.11 -14.65 30.76
CA PHE A 140 -28.74 -14.30 30.38
C PHE A 140 -28.71 -13.12 29.43
N SER A 141 -29.46 -13.19 28.33
CA SER A 141 -29.59 -12.12 27.34
C SER A 141 -31.02 -12.05 26.77
N PRO A 142 -31.60 -10.85 26.59
CA PRO A 142 -32.84 -10.66 25.85
C PRO A 142 -32.62 -10.64 24.32
N CYS A 143 -31.37 -10.72 23.86
CA CYS A 143 -31.03 -10.92 22.45
C CYS A 143 -31.35 -12.36 22.02
N ARG A 144 -31.67 -12.54 20.74
CA ARG A 144 -32.16 -13.80 20.16
C ARG A 144 -31.29 -14.27 19.01
N ASN A 145 -31.45 -15.54 18.59
CA ASN A 145 -30.79 -16.12 17.42
C ASN A 145 -29.25 -15.97 17.42
N LEU A 146 -28.60 -16.06 18.59
CA LEU A 146 -27.15 -15.90 18.67
C LEU A 146 -26.44 -17.08 18.00
N ARG A 147 -25.88 -16.83 16.82
CA ARG A 147 -25.11 -17.82 16.05
C ARG A 147 -23.68 -17.33 15.86
N ALA A 148 -22.75 -18.27 15.73
CA ALA A 148 -21.41 -18.00 15.25
C ALA A 148 -21.17 -18.77 13.94
N GLN A 149 -20.50 -18.13 12.99
CA GLN A 149 -19.98 -18.77 11.79
C GLN A 149 -18.48 -18.53 11.70
N LYS A 150 -17.71 -19.57 11.36
CA LYS A 150 -16.29 -19.43 11.05
C LYS A 150 -16.13 -18.76 9.68
N ILE A 151 -15.35 -17.68 9.62
CA ILE A 151 -14.87 -17.06 8.38
C ILE A 151 -13.39 -17.40 8.23
N ILE A 152 -12.98 -17.80 7.02
CA ILE A 152 -11.57 -18.00 6.67
C ILE A 152 -11.25 -17.05 5.52
N GLU A 153 -10.31 -16.14 5.74
CA GLU A 153 -9.79 -15.29 4.66
C GLU A 153 -8.97 -16.14 3.68
N HIS A 154 -9.30 -16.04 2.39
CA HIS A 154 -8.75 -16.93 1.38
C HIS A 154 -7.22 -16.84 1.27
N ASP A 155 -6.67 -15.62 1.26
CA ASP A 155 -5.27 -15.40 0.90
C ASP A 155 -4.34 -15.55 2.12
N THR A 156 -4.75 -15.02 3.27
CA THR A 156 -4.00 -15.04 4.53
C THR A 156 -4.20 -16.32 5.34
N LYS A 157 -5.21 -17.12 4.99
CA LYS A 157 -5.79 -18.20 5.82
C LYS A 157 -6.20 -17.73 7.23
N LYS A 158 -6.36 -16.42 7.43
CA LYS A 158 -6.71 -15.85 8.73
C LYS A 158 -8.13 -16.24 9.11
N GLU A 159 -8.26 -16.80 10.30
CA GLU A 159 -9.55 -17.21 10.85
C GLU A 159 -10.20 -16.07 11.63
N SER A 160 -11.49 -15.87 11.41
CA SER A 160 -12.33 -14.97 12.19
C SER A 160 -13.68 -15.64 12.48
N ILE A 161 -14.41 -15.11 13.46
CA ILE A 161 -15.73 -15.58 13.84
C ILE A 161 -16.70 -14.43 13.61
N LYS A 162 -17.70 -14.65 12.76
CA LYS A 162 -18.86 -13.78 12.61
C LYS A 162 -19.92 -14.24 13.58
N TYR A 163 -20.21 -13.41 14.57
CA TYR A 163 -21.40 -13.55 15.40
C TYR A 163 -22.57 -12.81 14.73
N THR A 164 -23.76 -13.40 14.78
CA THR A 164 -25.02 -12.76 14.38
C THR A 164 -26.04 -12.93 15.49
N PHE A 165 -26.81 -11.89 15.79
CA PHE A 165 -27.87 -11.91 16.81
C PHE A 165 -28.90 -10.82 16.54
N ASP A 166 -30.11 -11.01 17.06
CA ASP A 166 -31.16 -9.99 17.03
C ASP A 166 -31.22 -9.26 18.37
N THR A 167 -31.29 -7.94 18.33
CA THR A 167 -31.50 -7.09 19.51
C THR A 167 -32.95 -7.17 20.01
N PRO A 168 -33.25 -6.78 21.28
CA PRO A 168 -34.62 -6.75 21.78
C PRO A 168 -35.55 -5.78 21.03
N THR A 169 -34.99 -4.83 20.28
CA THR A 169 -35.70 -3.91 19.39
C THR A 169 -35.92 -4.46 17.98
N GLY A 170 -35.54 -5.72 17.71
CA GLY A 170 -35.69 -6.37 16.40
C GLY A 170 -34.65 -5.98 15.35
N GLU A 171 -33.59 -5.27 15.73
CA GLU A 171 -32.48 -4.96 14.81
C GLU A 171 -31.51 -6.15 14.74
N HIS A 172 -31.30 -6.69 13.54
CA HIS A 172 -30.31 -7.74 13.28
C HIS A 172 -28.89 -7.16 13.27
N LYS A 173 -28.01 -7.67 14.12
CA LYS A 173 -26.60 -7.27 14.23
C LYS A 173 -25.67 -8.38 13.74
N SER A 174 -24.54 -7.99 13.17
CA SER A 174 -23.42 -8.90 12.93
C SER A 174 -22.10 -8.29 13.35
N VAL A 175 -21.25 -9.09 13.99
CA VAL A 175 -19.98 -8.67 14.60
C VAL A 175 -18.91 -9.67 14.18
N ILE A 176 -17.82 -9.20 13.55
CA ILE A 176 -16.69 -10.04 13.13
C ILE A 176 -15.52 -9.82 14.09
N VAL A 177 -14.92 -10.90 14.57
CA VAL A 177 -13.79 -10.86 15.51
C VAL A 177 -12.73 -11.90 15.16
N ASP A 178 -11.48 -11.64 15.49
CA ASP A 178 -10.35 -12.56 15.28
C ASP A 178 -10.58 -13.90 16.03
N ALA A 179 -10.41 -15.04 15.36
CA ALA A 179 -10.68 -16.35 15.96
C ALA A 179 -9.70 -16.70 17.10
N ALA A 180 -8.52 -16.08 17.13
CA ALA A 180 -7.52 -16.27 18.18
C ALA A 180 -7.73 -15.36 19.41
N CYS A 181 -8.64 -14.37 19.35
CA CYS A 181 -8.84 -13.46 20.50
C CYS A 181 -9.50 -14.16 21.69
N SER A 182 -9.25 -13.66 22.91
CA SER A 182 -9.81 -14.23 24.14
C SER A 182 -11.34 -14.09 24.22
N ALA A 183 -12.01 -15.01 24.91
CA ALA A 183 -13.46 -14.99 25.10
C ALA A 183 -13.98 -13.68 25.73
N LEU A 184 -13.17 -13.05 26.60
CA LEU A 184 -13.43 -11.72 27.17
C LEU A 184 -13.45 -10.61 26.10
N HIS A 185 -12.55 -10.66 25.12
CA HIS A 185 -12.53 -9.69 24.02
C HIS A 185 -13.78 -9.83 23.13
N ARG A 186 -14.20 -11.07 22.84
CA ARG A 186 -15.45 -11.38 22.10
C ARG A 186 -16.67 -10.84 22.86
N TYR A 187 -16.74 -11.09 24.16
CA TYR A 187 -17.82 -10.58 25.02
C TYR A 187 -17.92 -9.05 25.00
N ASN A 188 -16.78 -8.34 25.19
CA ASN A 188 -16.78 -6.88 25.14
C ASN A 188 -17.26 -6.38 23.78
N LEU A 189 -16.72 -6.91 22.68
CA LEU A 189 -17.10 -6.49 21.33
C LEU A 189 -18.58 -6.77 21.02
N LEU A 190 -19.13 -7.90 21.48
CA LEU A 190 -20.56 -8.20 21.37
C LEU A 190 -21.42 -7.19 22.16
N ARG A 191 -21.08 -6.94 23.43
CA ARG A 191 -21.76 -5.98 24.30
C ARG A 191 -21.75 -4.58 23.70
N ASP A 192 -20.60 -4.14 23.20
CA ASP A 192 -20.39 -2.80 22.64
C ASP A 192 -21.13 -2.62 21.29
N ASN A 193 -21.56 -3.73 20.66
CA ASN A 193 -22.45 -3.75 19.48
C ASN A 193 -23.93 -4.03 19.82
N GLY A 194 -24.31 -4.01 21.11
CA GLY A 194 -25.71 -4.12 21.56
C GLY A 194 -26.15 -5.52 22.02
N PHE A 195 -25.24 -6.47 22.22
CA PHE A 195 -25.58 -7.75 22.87
C PHE A 195 -25.71 -7.56 24.39
N ILE A 196 -26.93 -7.39 24.88
CA ILE A 196 -27.22 -7.08 26.28
C ILE A 196 -27.07 -8.35 27.13
N VAL A 197 -26.31 -8.31 28.24
CA VAL A 197 -26.28 -9.39 29.24
C VAL A 197 -26.86 -8.89 30.56
N ILE A 198 -27.83 -9.63 31.09
CA ILE A 198 -28.61 -9.33 32.31
C ILE A 198 -28.05 -10.10 33.52
N ALA A 199 -27.39 -11.24 33.29
CA ALA A 199 -26.85 -12.07 34.37
C ALA A 199 -25.72 -11.36 35.14
N HIS A 200 -25.80 -11.40 36.47
CA HIS A 200 -24.75 -10.91 37.39
C HIS A 200 -23.53 -11.86 37.44
N LEU A 201 -22.86 -12.02 36.30
CA LEU A 201 -21.68 -12.87 36.12
C LEU A 201 -20.46 -12.02 35.74
N LEU A 202 -19.26 -12.55 35.99
CA LEU A 202 -18.01 -11.90 35.56
C LEU A 202 -17.92 -11.88 34.02
N PRO A 203 -17.45 -10.78 33.39
CA PRO A 203 -17.27 -10.67 31.94
C PRO A 203 -16.52 -11.85 31.27
N THR A 204 -15.54 -12.42 31.97
CA THR A 204 -14.80 -13.61 31.54
C THR A 204 -15.67 -14.87 31.47
N VAL A 205 -16.59 -15.05 32.44
CA VAL A 205 -17.55 -16.15 32.49
C VAL A 205 -18.62 -15.96 31.41
N CYS A 206 -19.13 -14.73 31.22
CA CYS A 206 -20.07 -14.43 30.13
C CYS A 206 -19.50 -14.77 28.75
N GLY A 207 -18.24 -14.40 28.49
CA GLY A 207 -17.54 -14.73 27.25
C GLY A 207 -17.35 -16.22 27.02
N GLU A 208 -16.97 -16.98 28.06
CA GLU A 208 -16.82 -18.44 27.98
C GLU A 208 -18.17 -19.12 27.69
N LEU A 209 -19.25 -18.71 28.37
CA LEU A 209 -20.59 -19.29 28.16
C LEU A 209 -21.09 -19.05 26.74
N ILE A 210 -20.89 -17.84 26.21
CA ILE A 210 -21.15 -17.51 24.80
C ILE A 210 -20.30 -18.37 23.87
N ALA A 211 -19.01 -18.56 24.16
CA ALA A 211 -18.11 -19.36 23.33
C ALA A 211 -18.49 -20.85 23.33
N ARG A 212 -18.91 -21.42 24.47
CA ARG A 212 -19.41 -22.79 24.58
C ARG A 212 -20.71 -22.99 23.80
N TYR A 213 -21.69 -22.11 24.03
CA TYR A 213 -23.00 -22.17 23.36
C TYR A 213 -22.87 -22.06 21.83
N THR A 214 -22.11 -21.08 21.35
CA THR A 214 -21.95 -20.85 19.91
C THR A 214 -21.04 -21.84 19.19
N ALA A 215 -20.23 -22.64 19.92
CA ALA A 215 -19.33 -23.63 19.32
C ALA A 215 -20.08 -24.64 18.43
N ALA A 216 -21.21 -25.17 18.89
CA ALA A 216 -22.03 -26.10 18.10
C ALA A 216 -22.47 -25.48 16.76
N THR A 217 -22.95 -24.23 16.77
CA THR A 217 -23.33 -23.51 15.53
C THR A 217 -22.14 -23.21 14.62
N ARG A 218 -20.99 -22.88 15.19
CA ARG A 218 -19.75 -22.58 14.45
C ARG A 218 -19.17 -23.81 13.75
N ASP A 219 -19.27 -24.97 14.38
CA ASP A 219 -18.61 -26.20 13.94
C ASP A 219 -19.53 -27.08 13.05
N SER A 220 -20.85 -26.84 13.09
CA SER A 220 -21.84 -27.47 12.20
C SER A 220 -22.05 -26.75 10.86
N ILE A 221 -21.69 -25.46 10.77
CA ILE A 221 -21.84 -24.66 9.56
C ILE A 221 -20.50 -24.63 8.80
N PRO A 222 -20.45 -24.95 7.50
CA PRO A 222 -19.24 -24.84 6.69
C PRO A 222 -18.61 -23.43 6.79
N PRO A 223 -17.27 -23.31 6.91
CA PRO A 223 -16.62 -22.02 7.02
C PRO A 223 -16.88 -21.14 5.79
N GLN A 224 -17.31 -19.90 6.02
CA GLN A 224 -17.45 -18.94 4.93
C GLN A 224 -16.05 -18.51 4.47
N ILE A 225 -15.68 -18.91 3.25
CA ILE A 225 -14.46 -18.42 2.61
C ILE A 225 -14.69 -16.97 2.20
N LYS A 226 -13.87 -16.05 2.71
CA LYS A 226 -13.86 -14.64 2.35
C LYS A 226 -12.71 -14.39 1.38
N TYR A 227 -13.03 -14.16 0.12
CA TYR A 227 -12.06 -13.77 -0.90
C TYR A 227 -11.74 -12.27 -0.78
N SER A 228 -10.48 -11.89 -0.98
CA SER A 228 -10.10 -10.49 -1.15
C SER A 228 -10.54 -10.01 -2.53
N PRO A 229 -10.91 -8.73 -2.72
CA PRO A 229 -11.25 -8.19 -4.04
C PRO A 229 -10.15 -8.43 -5.09
N GLY A 230 -10.58 -8.55 -6.35
CA GLY A 230 -9.74 -8.92 -7.49
C GLY A 230 -9.50 -10.44 -7.59
N TRP A 231 -8.38 -10.80 -8.22
CA TRP A 231 -8.04 -12.21 -8.49
C TRP A 231 -7.71 -13.02 -7.23
N TYR A 232 -8.09 -14.30 -7.28
CA TYR A 232 -7.75 -15.36 -6.34
C TYR A 232 -7.59 -16.72 -7.04
N PHE A 233 -6.91 -17.68 -6.40
CA PHE A 233 -6.73 -19.04 -6.90
C PHE A 233 -7.22 -20.06 -5.87
N SER A 234 -8.33 -20.74 -6.16
CA SER A 234 -9.04 -21.65 -5.24
C SER A 234 -9.32 -22.98 -5.93
N GLU A 235 -9.14 -24.09 -5.21
CA GLU A 235 -9.46 -25.45 -5.69
C GLU A 235 -8.90 -25.77 -7.10
N LYS A 236 -7.65 -25.36 -7.35
CA LYS A 236 -6.90 -25.46 -8.64
C LYS A 236 -7.40 -24.57 -9.79
N HIS A 237 -8.37 -23.69 -9.55
CA HIS A 237 -8.96 -22.80 -10.55
C HIS A 237 -8.74 -21.33 -10.19
N TRP A 238 -8.64 -20.47 -11.20
CA TRP A 238 -8.63 -19.02 -11.02
C TRP A 238 -10.05 -18.48 -10.91
N GLY A 239 -10.25 -17.51 -10.02
CA GLY A 239 -11.49 -16.75 -9.87
C GLY A 239 -11.20 -15.26 -9.70
N PHE A 240 -12.26 -14.46 -9.83
CA PHE A 240 -12.20 -13.01 -9.65
C PHE A 240 -13.34 -12.57 -8.74
N GLN A 241 -13.01 -11.92 -7.62
CA GLN A 241 -13.96 -11.33 -6.69
C GLN A 241 -14.20 -9.87 -7.09
N GLU A 242 -15.43 -9.54 -7.45
CA GLU A 242 -15.82 -8.18 -7.84
C GLU A 242 -15.60 -7.16 -6.70
N SER A 243 -15.44 -5.90 -7.09
CA SER A 243 -14.96 -4.81 -6.24
C SER A 243 -15.63 -3.49 -6.63
N GLU A 244 -16.09 -2.72 -5.66
CA GLU A 244 -16.56 -1.33 -5.86
C GLU A 244 -15.47 -0.41 -6.45
N TRP A 245 -14.20 -0.82 -6.35
CA TRP A 245 -13.02 -0.10 -6.84
C TRP A 245 -12.64 -0.46 -8.30
N VAL A 246 -13.41 -1.31 -8.99
CA VAL A 246 -13.19 -1.68 -10.41
C VAL A 246 -14.53 -1.71 -11.16
N ASP A 247 -14.77 -0.71 -12.02
CA ASP A 247 -15.88 -0.80 -12.97
C ASP A 247 -15.54 -1.78 -14.10
N LEU A 248 -16.28 -2.90 -14.16
CA LEU A 248 -16.13 -3.92 -15.19
C LEU A 248 -16.64 -3.50 -16.57
N ASN A 249 -17.38 -2.38 -16.66
CA ASN A 249 -17.89 -1.82 -17.91
C ASN A 249 -16.89 -0.87 -18.58
N THR A 250 -15.87 -0.41 -17.85
CA THR A 250 -14.82 0.45 -18.37
C THR A 250 -14.13 -0.22 -19.56
N VAL A 251 -14.03 0.53 -20.67
CA VAL A 251 -13.39 0.10 -21.92
C VAL A 251 -11.90 -0.12 -21.68
N LEU A 252 -11.34 -1.22 -22.19
CA LEU A 252 -9.94 -1.59 -21.94
C LEU A 252 -8.95 -0.48 -22.31
N LEU A 253 -9.13 0.12 -23.49
CA LEU A 253 -8.39 1.30 -23.93
C LEU A 253 -9.38 2.26 -24.59
N SER A 254 -9.68 3.39 -23.93
CA SER A 254 -10.69 4.37 -24.39
C SER A 254 -10.01 5.52 -25.11
N PHE A 255 -10.25 5.65 -26.42
CA PHE A 255 -9.66 6.69 -27.28
C PHE A 255 -10.68 7.25 -28.28
N THR A 256 -10.84 8.58 -28.28
CA THR A 256 -11.66 9.33 -29.27
C THR A 256 -10.82 10.01 -30.35
N ILE A 257 -9.51 10.11 -30.13
CA ILE A 257 -8.48 10.73 -30.97
C ILE A 257 -7.25 9.81 -30.87
N SER A 258 -6.30 9.90 -31.82
CA SER A 258 -4.99 9.23 -31.66
C SER A 258 -4.36 9.59 -30.31
N PRO A 259 -4.11 8.60 -29.41
CA PRO A 259 -3.70 8.89 -28.04
C PRO A 259 -2.25 9.37 -27.94
N THR A 260 -1.95 10.11 -26.87
CA THR A 260 -0.56 10.37 -26.47
C THR A 260 0.02 9.15 -25.75
N PRO A 261 1.37 9.01 -25.72
CA PRO A 261 2.03 7.96 -24.94
C PRO A 261 1.60 7.94 -23.47
N ASP A 262 1.32 9.10 -22.88
CA ASP A 262 1.00 9.26 -21.46
C ASP A 262 -0.37 8.66 -21.11
N VAL A 263 -1.37 8.83 -21.98
CA VAL A 263 -2.70 8.21 -21.81
C VAL A 263 -2.63 6.70 -22.04
N ILE A 264 -1.82 6.23 -23.00
CA ILE A 264 -1.53 4.80 -23.17
C ILE A 264 -0.91 4.23 -21.88
N MET A 265 0.17 4.85 -21.38
CA MET A 265 0.85 4.37 -20.18
C MET A 265 -0.07 4.37 -18.96
N TYR A 266 -0.88 5.41 -18.77
CA TYR A 266 -1.87 5.44 -17.69
C TYR A 266 -2.87 4.29 -17.77
N GLN A 267 -3.43 4.02 -18.96
CA GLN A 267 -4.39 2.93 -19.13
C GLN A 267 -3.74 1.55 -18.95
N LEU A 268 -2.52 1.33 -19.46
CA LEU A 268 -1.76 0.09 -19.24
C LEU A 268 -1.42 -0.13 -17.76
N VAL A 269 -1.02 0.92 -17.04
CA VAL A 269 -0.75 0.89 -15.59
C VAL A 269 -2.03 0.63 -14.78
N SER A 270 -3.17 1.17 -15.22
CA SER A 270 -4.49 0.91 -14.62
C SER A 270 -4.95 -0.54 -14.84
N LEU A 271 -4.77 -1.08 -16.05
CA LEU A 271 -5.03 -2.49 -16.35
C LEU A 271 -4.09 -3.43 -15.60
N TYR A 272 -2.80 -3.08 -15.47
CA TYR A 272 -1.85 -3.81 -14.62
C TYR A 272 -2.38 -3.93 -13.19
N ALA A 273 -2.87 -2.84 -12.58
CA ALA A 273 -3.38 -2.87 -11.20
C ALA A 273 -4.58 -3.83 -11.01
N ILE A 274 -5.42 -3.99 -12.05
CA ILE A 274 -6.54 -4.94 -12.05
C ILE A 274 -6.04 -6.39 -12.26
N LEU A 275 -5.00 -6.58 -13.06
CA LEU A 275 -4.45 -7.89 -13.44
C LEU A 275 -3.33 -8.40 -12.52
N GLN A 276 -2.73 -7.57 -11.68
CA GLN A 276 -1.56 -7.89 -10.84
C GLN A 276 -1.73 -9.18 -10.04
N GLY A 277 -2.90 -9.37 -9.41
CA GLY A 277 -3.20 -10.58 -8.62
C GLY A 277 -3.28 -11.89 -9.43
N ARG A 278 -3.30 -11.80 -10.76
CA ARG A 278 -3.28 -12.93 -11.70
C ARG A 278 -1.87 -13.21 -12.28
N LEU A 279 -0.96 -12.25 -12.16
CA LEU A 279 0.43 -12.33 -12.62
C LEU A 279 1.32 -12.97 -11.53
N PRO A 280 2.35 -13.75 -11.92
CA PRO A 280 3.40 -14.19 -10.99
C PRO A 280 4.07 -13.01 -10.28
N SER A 281 4.41 -13.16 -8.99
CA SER A 281 5.04 -12.08 -8.20
C SER A 281 6.44 -11.68 -8.66
N LYS A 282 7.10 -12.50 -9.49
CA LYS A 282 8.32 -12.09 -10.21
C LYS A 282 8.06 -10.99 -11.25
N MET A 283 6.83 -10.83 -11.74
CA MET A 283 6.41 -9.83 -12.73
C MET A 283 5.76 -8.59 -12.10
N TRP A 284 5.73 -8.47 -10.77
CA TRP A 284 5.13 -7.28 -10.15
C TRP A 284 6.05 -6.07 -10.27
N ILE A 285 5.44 -4.92 -10.57
CA ILE A 285 6.08 -3.60 -10.63
C ILE A 285 6.56 -3.22 -9.22
N ARG A 286 7.82 -2.81 -9.08
CA ARG A 286 8.50 -2.64 -7.79
C ARG A 286 8.63 -1.19 -7.31
N ARG A 287 8.23 -0.24 -8.16
CA ARG A 287 8.22 1.21 -7.87
C ARG A 287 6.80 1.78 -8.01
N PRO A 288 6.35 2.70 -7.14
CA PRO A 288 5.11 3.45 -7.34
C PRO A 288 5.18 4.36 -8.58
N PHE A 289 4.04 4.73 -9.14
CA PHE A 289 3.98 5.72 -10.22
C PHE A 289 3.81 7.14 -9.68
N CYS A 290 4.23 8.15 -10.46
CA CYS A 290 3.95 9.57 -10.19
C CYS A 290 3.29 10.23 -11.41
N ILE A 291 1.99 10.46 -11.37
CA ILE A 291 1.27 11.16 -12.43
C ILE A 291 1.44 12.67 -12.22
N LEU A 292 1.94 13.34 -13.26
CA LEU A 292 2.08 14.78 -13.31
C LEU A 292 0.78 15.41 -13.86
N THR A 293 0.01 16.02 -12.97
CA THR A 293 -1.23 16.72 -13.34
C THR A 293 -1.62 17.78 -12.31
N ARG A 294 -2.20 18.87 -12.79
CA ARG A 294 -2.68 19.99 -11.96
C ARG A 294 -4.19 19.97 -11.73
N LYS A 295 -4.89 18.94 -12.25
CA LYS A 295 -6.36 18.84 -12.25
C LYS A 295 -6.93 17.90 -11.19
N TYR A 296 -6.19 16.86 -10.81
CA TYR A 296 -6.70 15.78 -9.96
C TYR A 296 -6.57 16.11 -8.46
N GLN A 297 -7.69 16.09 -7.73
CA GLN A 297 -7.74 16.47 -6.30
C GLN A 297 -8.21 15.35 -5.36
N CYS A 298 -8.81 14.28 -5.91
CA CYS A 298 -9.24 13.12 -5.14
C CYS A 298 -8.04 12.21 -4.85
N THR A 299 -7.75 11.98 -3.57
CA THR A 299 -6.59 11.22 -3.09
C THR A 299 -6.92 10.53 -1.78
N ASP A 300 -6.66 9.23 -1.68
CA ASP A 300 -6.94 8.40 -0.50
C ASP A 300 -6.00 8.70 0.67
N LEU A 301 -4.73 8.97 0.34
CA LEU A 301 -3.62 9.14 1.29
C LEU A 301 -2.78 10.37 0.92
N SER A 302 -1.88 10.80 1.80
CA SER A 302 -0.95 11.91 1.52
C SER A 302 0.42 11.65 2.14
N ILE A 303 1.47 11.95 1.37
CA ILE A 303 2.88 11.82 1.76
C ILE A 303 3.27 12.71 2.97
N ASP A 304 2.50 13.75 3.30
CA ASP A 304 2.77 14.63 4.45
C ASP A 304 2.24 14.12 5.81
N LYS A 305 1.54 12.98 5.85
CA LYS A 305 1.11 12.39 7.15
C LYS A 305 2.31 11.89 7.95
N THR A 306 2.21 11.85 9.28
CA THR A 306 3.27 11.27 10.11
C THR A 306 3.41 9.77 9.82
N PRO A 307 4.62 9.17 9.81
CA PRO A 307 4.81 7.80 9.33
C PRO A 307 3.99 6.72 10.06
N LEU A 308 3.68 6.93 11.35
CA LEU A 308 2.80 6.06 12.12
C LEU A 308 1.36 6.06 11.59
N ILE A 309 0.83 7.24 11.26
CA ILE A 309 -0.53 7.38 10.69
C ILE A 309 -0.54 6.90 9.24
N PHE A 310 0.46 7.31 8.45
CA PHE A 310 0.61 6.91 7.05
C PHE A 310 0.60 5.38 6.91
N LYS A 311 1.46 4.67 7.66
CA LYS A 311 1.49 3.20 7.61
C LYS A 311 0.18 2.55 8.07
N LYS A 312 -0.45 3.08 9.13
CA LYS A 312 -1.74 2.55 9.61
C LYS A 312 -2.86 2.69 8.58
N GLU A 313 -2.90 3.79 7.84
CA GLU A 313 -3.88 3.99 6.76
C GLU A 313 -3.55 3.16 5.51
N LEU A 314 -2.25 3.01 5.19
CA LEU A 314 -1.77 2.21 4.06
C LEU A 314 -2.22 0.74 4.17
N GLU A 315 -2.13 0.14 5.36
CA GLU A 315 -2.60 -1.24 5.63
C GLU A 315 -4.13 -1.37 5.44
N ASN A 316 -4.92 -0.35 5.81
CA ASN A 316 -6.37 -0.35 5.59
C ASN A 316 -6.75 -0.33 4.10
N LEU A 317 -5.90 0.26 3.26
CA LEU A 317 -6.11 0.43 1.82
C LEU A 317 -5.57 -0.76 0.98
N ARG A 318 -4.90 -1.72 1.62
CA ARG A 318 -4.17 -2.83 1.00
C ARG A 318 -4.98 -3.70 0.03
N ASN A 319 -6.30 -3.80 0.22
CA ASN A 319 -7.19 -4.65 -0.58
C ASN A 319 -7.73 -3.97 -1.86
N ARG A 320 -7.33 -2.73 -2.15
CA ARG A 320 -7.68 -2.04 -3.40
C ARG A 320 -6.76 -2.47 -4.56
N PRO A 321 -7.18 -2.29 -5.83
CA PRO A 321 -6.27 -2.42 -6.97
C PRO A 321 -5.31 -1.22 -7.07
N ILE A 322 -5.83 0.00 -6.88
CA ILE A 322 -5.11 1.27 -6.97
C ILE A 322 -5.34 2.03 -5.66
N VAL A 323 -4.29 2.71 -5.18
CA VAL A 323 -4.35 3.67 -4.08
C VAL A 323 -3.78 5.01 -4.53
N TRP A 324 -4.59 6.05 -4.45
CA TRP A 324 -4.26 7.40 -4.90
C TRP A 324 -3.62 8.21 -3.78
N ILE A 325 -2.39 8.69 -4.00
CA ILE A 325 -1.58 9.33 -2.97
C ILE A 325 -1.29 10.76 -3.38
N ARG A 326 -1.68 11.72 -2.54
CA ARG A 326 -1.26 13.11 -2.71
C ARG A 326 0.24 13.23 -2.51
N ALA A 327 0.91 13.84 -3.49
CA ALA A 327 2.31 14.25 -3.39
C ALA A 327 2.58 15.13 -2.15
N GLU A 328 3.87 15.32 -1.91
CA GLU A 328 4.35 16.27 -0.90
C GLU A 328 3.96 17.72 -1.23
N ASP A 329 3.46 18.46 -0.23
CA ASP A 329 3.13 19.88 -0.37
C ASP A 329 4.41 20.71 -0.46
N THR A 330 4.63 21.37 -1.60
CA THR A 330 5.80 22.19 -1.90
C THR A 330 5.65 23.65 -1.42
N SER A 331 4.48 24.05 -0.91
CA SER A 331 4.27 25.37 -0.29
C SER A 331 4.82 25.46 1.14
N PHE A 332 4.95 24.31 1.82
CA PHE A 332 5.52 24.22 3.17
C PHE A 332 7.03 24.00 3.15
N ASN A 333 7.69 24.45 4.23
CA ASN A 333 9.14 24.41 4.40
C ASN A 333 9.72 22.99 4.25
N GLU A 334 10.46 22.73 3.17
CA GLU A 334 11.00 21.41 2.80
C GLU A 334 11.74 20.70 3.95
N SER A 335 12.40 21.47 4.82
CA SER A 335 13.23 20.98 5.92
C SER A 335 12.43 20.36 7.08
N ALA A 336 11.18 20.79 7.31
CA ALA A 336 10.40 20.37 8.47
C ALA A 336 9.88 18.92 8.34
N ASN A 337 9.37 18.57 7.15
CA ASN A 337 8.74 17.27 6.91
C ASN A 337 9.63 16.26 6.18
N ALA A 338 10.84 16.65 5.73
CA ALA A 338 11.74 15.84 4.89
C ALA A 338 11.83 14.36 5.30
N TYR A 339 12.21 14.10 6.55
CA TYR A 339 12.37 12.74 7.10
C TYR A 339 11.08 11.92 7.07
N SER A 340 9.93 12.55 7.38
CA SER A 340 8.62 11.88 7.37
C SER A 340 8.24 11.48 5.95
N ARG A 341 8.47 12.37 4.98
CA ARG A 341 8.19 12.12 3.55
C ARG A 341 9.05 10.98 3.01
N ASP A 342 10.34 10.95 3.33
CA ASP A 342 11.23 9.84 2.95
C ASP A 342 10.78 8.51 3.57
N LYS A 343 10.38 8.50 4.85
CA LYS A 343 9.83 7.30 5.50
C LYS A 343 8.52 6.82 4.87
N ASN A 344 7.69 7.74 4.37
CA ASN A 344 6.44 7.40 3.69
C ASN A 344 6.68 6.85 2.29
N TYR A 345 7.55 7.49 1.49
CA TYR A 345 7.96 6.96 0.18
C TYR A 345 8.63 5.58 0.30
N GLN A 346 9.51 5.40 1.29
CA GLN A 346 10.12 4.08 1.56
C GLN A 346 9.06 3.04 1.94
N ALA A 347 8.04 3.38 2.75
CA ALA A 347 6.97 2.45 3.09
C ALA A 347 6.13 1.99 1.87
N LEU A 348 6.05 2.80 0.80
CA LEU A 348 5.45 2.39 -0.47
C LEU A 348 6.35 1.39 -1.22
N LEU A 349 7.66 1.66 -1.31
CA LEU A 349 8.62 0.71 -1.89
C LEU A 349 8.66 -0.61 -1.12
N ASP A 350 8.78 -0.58 0.21
CA ASP A 350 8.81 -1.76 1.07
C ASP A 350 7.58 -2.66 0.85
N SER A 351 6.43 -2.06 0.55
CA SER A 351 5.18 -2.78 0.23
C SER A 351 5.20 -3.38 -1.19
N MET A 352 5.60 -2.61 -2.21
CA MET A 352 5.65 -3.07 -3.61
C MET A 352 6.81 -4.03 -3.92
N GLN A 353 7.86 -4.04 -3.08
CA GLN A 353 8.96 -5.00 -3.16
C GLN A 353 8.64 -6.31 -2.42
N SER A 354 7.60 -6.33 -1.57
CA SER A 354 7.19 -7.52 -0.83
C SER A 354 6.59 -8.60 -1.76
N SER A 355 6.72 -9.86 -1.36
CA SER A 355 6.12 -11.00 -2.08
C SER A 355 4.62 -11.19 -1.80
N GLN A 356 3.99 -10.28 -1.06
CA GLN A 356 2.57 -10.38 -0.68
C GLN A 356 1.71 -9.43 -1.51
N LYS A 357 0.43 -9.78 -1.73
CA LYS A 357 -0.54 -8.91 -2.43
C LYS A 357 -0.55 -7.50 -1.82
N HIS A 358 -0.31 -6.52 -2.68
CA HIS A 358 -0.27 -5.08 -2.42
C HIS A 358 -1.04 -4.36 -3.55
N PRO A 359 -1.59 -3.16 -3.31
CA PRO A 359 -2.15 -2.33 -4.37
C PRO A 359 -1.04 -1.74 -5.25
N LEU A 360 -1.41 -1.20 -6.41
CA LEU A 360 -0.58 -0.22 -7.10
C LEU A 360 -0.71 1.15 -6.43
N TYR A 361 0.42 1.76 -6.08
CA TYR A 361 0.47 3.13 -5.57
C TYR A 361 0.68 4.14 -6.70
N ILE A 362 -0.23 5.11 -6.82
CA ILE A 362 -0.13 6.22 -7.76
C ILE A 362 -0.05 7.52 -6.98
N VAL A 363 1.12 8.18 -7.05
CA VAL A 363 1.34 9.52 -6.51
C VAL A 363 0.85 10.55 -7.52
N VAL A 364 0.10 11.55 -7.05
CA VAL A 364 -0.43 12.65 -7.87
C VAL A 364 0.31 13.93 -7.49
N SER A 365 1.05 14.51 -8.45
CA SER A 365 1.86 15.72 -8.23
C SER A 365 1.60 16.79 -9.31
N ALA A 366 1.66 18.07 -8.93
CA ALA A 366 1.55 19.18 -9.87
C ALA A 366 2.82 19.36 -10.75
N ASP A 367 3.98 19.01 -10.18
CA ASP A 367 5.31 19.10 -10.78
C ASP A 367 6.18 17.95 -10.22
N LEU A 368 7.20 17.50 -10.96
CA LEU A 368 8.02 16.35 -10.58
C LEU A 368 9.08 16.71 -9.53
N THR A 369 8.92 16.25 -8.28
CA THR A 369 9.88 16.56 -7.20
C THR A 369 11.12 15.64 -7.23
N PRO A 370 12.23 16.03 -6.58
CA PRO A 370 13.41 15.18 -6.47
C PRO A 370 13.13 13.82 -5.82
N ARG A 371 12.30 13.77 -4.76
CA ARG A 371 11.92 12.51 -4.10
C ARG A 371 11.14 11.61 -5.05
N GLN A 372 10.20 12.19 -5.80
CA GLN A 372 9.41 11.45 -6.78
C GLN A 372 10.28 10.85 -7.90
N ARG A 373 11.44 11.42 -8.23
CA ARG A 373 12.40 10.79 -9.15
C ARG A 373 13.16 9.63 -8.53
N THR A 374 13.55 9.73 -7.26
CA THR A 374 14.24 8.65 -6.55
C THR A 374 13.31 7.48 -6.26
N PHE A 375 12.04 7.75 -5.93
CA PHE A 375 11.11 6.76 -5.41
C PHE A 375 10.02 6.32 -6.39
N CYS A 376 9.78 7.02 -7.49
CA CYS A 376 8.63 6.76 -8.38
C CYS A 376 8.99 6.76 -9.87
N LEU A 377 8.13 6.13 -10.68
CA LEU A 377 8.17 6.18 -12.14
C LEU A 377 7.19 7.28 -12.64
N PRO A 378 7.66 8.42 -13.16
CA PRO A 378 6.77 9.51 -13.53
C PRO A 378 6.07 9.30 -14.87
N ILE A 379 4.81 9.70 -14.96
CA ILE A 379 4.01 9.78 -16.19
C ILE A 379 3.66 11.26 -16.42
N GLN A 380 3.91 11.76 -17.63
CA GLN A 380 3.78 13.18 -17.97
C GLN A 380 2.30 13.60 -18.20
N ASP A 381 2.10 14.90 -18.45
CA ASP A 381 0.83 15.66 -18.46
C ASP A 381 -0.45 14.84 -18.70
N PHE A 382 -1.06 14.37 -17.62
CA PHE A 382 -2.25 13.53 -17.69
C PHE A 382 -3.53 14.35 -17.89
N ILE A 383 -4.17 14.13 -19.04
CA ILE A 383 -5.58 14.44 -19.29
C ILE A 383 -6.38 13.15 -19.11
N GLU A 384 -7.37 13.20 -18.22
CA GLU A 384 -8.28 12.07 -17.99
C GLU A 384 -9.06 11.74 -19.27
N PRO A 385 -9.00 10.50 -19.78
CA PRO A 385 -9.64 10.14 -21.04
C PRO A 385 -11.16 10.23 -20.90
N CYS A 386 -11.81 10.95 -21.82
CA CYS A 386 -13.26 11.08 -21.83
C CYS A 386 -13.94 9.71 -21.80
N THR A 387 -14.98 9.56 -20.97
CA THR A 387 -15.80 8.35 -20.85
C THR A 387 -16.72 8.19 -22.06
N GLY A 388 -16.11 7.85 -23.20
CA GLY A 388 -16.82 7.44 -24.41
C GLY A 388 -17.61 6.16 -24.16
N ALA A 389 -18.94 6.27 -24.13
CA ALA A 389 -19.81 5.11 -23.99
C ALA A 389 -19.88 4.31 -25.29
N GLY A 390 -19.34 3.09 -25.29
CA GLY A 390 -19.58 2.09 -26.34
C GLY A 390 -18.31 1.49 -26.96
N SER A 391 -17.91 0.33 -26.48
CA SER A 391 -17.28 -0.72 -27.31
C SER A 391 -17.45 -2.09 -26.64
N ILE A 392 -17.30 -3.16 -27.41
CA ILE A 392 -17.57 -4.56 -27.02
C ILE A 392 -16.48 -5.12 -26.06
N ASN A 393 -15.38 -4.39 -25.89
CA ASN A 393 -14.18 -4.84 -25.17
C ASN A 393 -13.97 -4.07 -23.85
N SER A 394 -14.62 -4.51 -22.78
CA SER A 394 -14.47 -3.97 -21.43
C SER A 394 -13.51 -4.79 -20.55
N VAL A 395 -13.14 -4.24 -19.38
CA VAL A 395 -12.40 -4.94 -18.31
C VAL A 395 -13.07 -6.28 -17.95
N GLY A 396 -14.40 -6.32 -17.85
CA GLY A 396 -15.17 -7.55 -17.60
C GLY A 396 -15.04 -8.59 -18.73
N CYS A 397 -15.05 -8.15 -19.99
CA CYS A 397 -14.81 -9.05 -21.14
C CYS A 397 -13.41 -9.67 -21.08
N LEU A 398 -12.38 -8.89 -20.74
CA LEU A 398 -11.01 -9.39 -20.60
C LEU A 398 -10.89 -10.41 -19.45
N ILE A 399 -11.44 -10.10 -18.27
CA ILE A 399 -11.44 -11.02 -17.13
C ILE A 399 -12.12 -12.35 -17.50
N LYS A 400 -13.25 -12.30 -18.21
CA LYS A 400 -13.95 -13.50 -18.72
C LYS A 400 -13.12 -14.30 -19.73
N SER A 401 -12.42 -13.63 -20.66
CA SER A 401 -11.47 -14.28 -21.58
C SER A 401 -10.34 -15.00 -20.84
N ILE A 402 -9.78 -14.37 -19.80
CA ILE A 402 -8.68 -14.93 -18.99
C ILE A 402 -9.15 -16.13 -18.15
N LEU A 403 -10.35 -16.05 -17.55
CA LEU A 403 -10.95 -17.17 -16.81
C LEU A 403 -11.19 -18.39 -17.71
N ASN A 404 -11.77 -18.17 -18.89
CA ASN A 404 -12.08 -19.23 -19.84
C ASN A 404 -10.84 -19.87 -20.48
N ASN A 405 -9.71 -19.16 -20.57
CA ASN A 405 -8.51 -19.58 -21.31
C ASN A 405 -7.23 -19.50 -20.45
N ALA A 406 -7.32 -19.83 -19.16
CA ALA A 406 -6.27 -19.56 -18.17
C ALA A 406 -4.87 -20.11 -18.53
N ASN A 407 -4.78 -21.23 -19.26
CA ASN A 407 -3.51 -21.79 -19.72
C ASN A 407 -2.90 -20.99 -20.88
N ALA A 408 -3.69 -20.58 -21.86
CA ALA A 408 -3.21 -19.75 -22.97
C ALA A 408 -2.73 -18.38 -22.46
N PHE A 409 -3.47 -17.77 -21.53
CA PHE A 409 -3.03 -16.56 -20.82
C PHE A 409 -1.68 -16.75 -20.11
N ASN A 410 -1.47 -17.88 -19.41
CA ASN A 410 -0.20 -18.14 -18.72
C ASN A 410 0.97 -18.20 -19.72
N SER A 411 0.80 -18.87 -20.86
CA SER A 411 1.82 -18.97 -21.90
C SER A 411 2.11 -17.61 -22.55
N GLU A 412 1.08 -16.86 -22.93
CA GLU A 412 1.19 -15.52 -23.52
C GLU A 412 1.95 -14.57 -22.59
N VAL A 413 1.60 -14.55 -21.30
CA VAL A 413 2.24 -13.70 -20.28
C VAL A 413 3.69 -14.09 -20.02
N GLU A 414 3.98 -15.38 -19.85
CA GLU A 414 5.36 -15.85 -19.60
C GLU A 414 6.27 -15.60 -20.82
N GLN A 415 5.78 -15.87 -22.04
CA GLN A 415 6.53 -15.65 -23.27
C GLN A 415 6.78 -14.15 -23.51
N SER A 416 5.72 -13.33 -23.52
CA SER A 416 5.84 -11.89 -23.80
C SER A 416 6.64 -11.15 -22.73
N PHE A 417 6.55 -11.57 -21.45
CA PHE A 417 7.41 -11.04 -20.40
C PHE A 417 8.88 -11.39 -20.66
N ILE A 418 9.23 -12.65 -20.95
CA ILE A 418 10.62 -13.07 -21.18
C ILE A 418 11.19 -12.37 -22.43
N GLU A 419 10.43 -12.29 -23.52
CA GLU A 419 10.84 -11.62 -24.76
C GLU A 419 11.11 -10.12 -24.52
N ALA A 420 10.20 -9.43 -23.85
CA ALA A 420 10.37 -8.01 -23.53
C ALA A 420 11.50 -7.77 -22.50
N PHE A 421 11.64 -8.64 -21.50
CA PHE A 421 12.71 -8.55 -20.50
C PHE A 421 14.09 -8.70 -21.14
N ASN A 422 14.24 -9.67 -22.05
CA ASN A 422 15.49 -9.90 -22.79
C ASN A 422 15.79 -8.83 -23.87
N LYS A 423 14.79 -8.05 -24.32
CA LYS A 423 15.01 -6.93 -25.27
C LYS A 423 15.83 -5.79 -24.62
N TYR A 424 15.63 -5.54 -23.33
CA TYR A 424 16.38 -4.51 -22.60
C TYR A 424 17.54 -5.18 -21.84
N GLY A 425 18.73 -4.59 -21.88
CA GLY A 425 19.91 -5.16 -21.22
C GLY A 425 19.85 -5.10 -19.69
N GLU A 426 20.70 -5.88 -19.01
CA GLU A 426 20.77 -5.96 -17.53
C GLU A 426 21.08 -4.60 -16.86
N ASP A 427 21.73 -3.67 -17.57
CA ASP A 427 21.96 -2.29 -17.11
C ASP A 427 20.70 -1.42 -17.05
N CYS A 428 19.59 -1.84 -17.68
CA CYS A 428 18.36 -1.05 -17.78
C CYS A 428 17.60 -1.04 -16.45
N SER A 429 17.63 0.10 -15.76
CA SER A 429 17.08 0.31 -14.41
C SER A 429 15.57 0.05 -14.27
N VAL A 430 14.84 -0.05 -15.40
CA VAL A 430 13.38 -0.25 -15.48
C VAL A 430 12.97 -1.43 -16.39
N GLN A 431 13.91 -2.33 -16.69
CA GLN A 431 13.69 -3.56 -17.47
C GLN A 431 12.45 -4.33 -16.98
N GLN A 432 12.34 -4.51 -15.66
CA GLN A 432 11.25 -5.22 -14.99
C GLN A 432 9.88 -4.59 -15.28
N GLU A 433 9.73 -3.28 -15.05
CA GLU A 433 8.46 -2.59 -15.20
C GLU A 433 8.01 -2.48 -16.66
N ILE A 434 8.95 -2.20 -17.58
CA ILE A 434 8.64 -2.15 -19.01
C ILE A 434 8.29 -3.54 -19.55
N ALA A 435 8.97 -4.60 -19.14
CA ALA A 435 8.64 -5.98 -19.53
C ALA A 435 7.25 -6.39 -19.03
N THR A 436 6.90 -6.04 -17.79
CA THR A 436 5.56 -6.27 -17.25
C THR A 436 4.47 -5.54 -18.04
N LEU A 437 4.65 -4.24 -18.33
CA LEU A 437 3.68 -3.47 -19.12
C LEU A 437 3.61 -3.94 -20.59
N SER A 438 4.71 -4.44 -21.15
CA SER A 438 4.72 -5.10 -22.47
C SER A 438 3.88 -6.39 -22.47
N ALA A 439 3.98 -7.20 -21.41
CA ALA A 439 3.12 -8.38 -21.27
C ALA A 439 1.62 -8.01 -21.14
N ILE A 440 1.29 -6.88 -20.48
CA ILE A 440 -0.09 -6.34 -20.49
C ILE A 440 -0.54 -5.99 -21.91
N VAL A 441 0.31 -5.36 -22.72
CA VAL A 441 0.00 -5.08 -24.14
C VAL A 441 -0.26 -6.37 -24.91
N SER A 442 0.55 -7.42 -24.71
CA SER A 442 0.34 -8.73 -25.34
C SER A 442 -0.94 -9.42 -24.89
N ILE A 443 -1.30 -9.36 -23.60
CA ILE A 443 -2.61 -9.83 -23.09
C ILE A 443 -3.77 -9.15 -23.83
N ILE A 444 -3.68 -7.84 -24.10
CA ILE A 444 -4.74 -7.11 -24.82
C ILE A 444 -4.76 -7.51 -26.30
N LYS A 445 -3.59 -7.60 -26.97
CA LYS A 445 -3.47 -8.09 -28.35
C LYS A 445 -4.07 -9.50 -28.50
N TRP A 446 -3.80 -10.40 -27.55
CA TRP A 446 -4.39 -11.74 -27.44
C TRP A 446 -5.91 -11.73 -27.20
N HIS A 447 -6.40 -10.89 -26.29
CA HIS A 447 -7.84 -10.77 -26.04
C HIS A 447 -8.63 -10.33 -27.28
N TYR A 448 -8.04 -9.49 -28.14
CA TYR A 448 -8.63 -9.08 -29.42
C TYR A 448 -8.61 -10.20 -30.47
N SER A 449 -7.56 -11.02 -30.52
CA SER A 449 -7.43 -12.11 -31.51
C SER A 449 -8.33 -13.32 -31.20
N ILE A 450 -8.69 -13.55 -29.94
CA ILE A 450 -9.63 -14.62 -29.54
C ILE A 450 -11.12 -14.21 -29.58
N GLN A 451 -11.45 -13.01 -30.04
CA GLN A 451 -12.85 -12.63 -30.29
C GLN A 451 -13.44 -13.41 -31.46
N ILE A 452 -14.77 -13.46 -31.55
CA ILE A 452 -15.49 -14.11 -32.64
C ILE A 452 -16.44 -13.08 -33.29
N PRO A 453 -16.14 -12.57 -34.50
CA PRO A 453 -14.92 -12.78 -35.28
C PRO A 453 -13.68 -12.09 -34.67
N PRO A 454 -12.45 -12.56 -34.94
CA PRO A 454 -11.22 -11.94 -34.45
C PRO A 454 -11.11 -10.47 -34.84
N GLN A 455 -10.62 -9.64 -33.93
CA GLN A 455 -10.49 -8.19 -34.15
C GLN A 455 -9.01 -7.78 -34.26
N PRO A 456 -8.64 -6.86 -35.17
CA PRO A 456 -7.32 -6.25 -35.16
C PRO A 456 -7.17 -5.35 -33.93
N PHE A 457 -6.02 -5.42 -33.25
CA PHE A 457 -5.69 -4.47 -32.19
C PHE A 457 -5.32 -3.11 -32.80
N PRO A 458 -6.08 -2.02 -32.54
CA PRO A 458 -5.98 -0.80 -33.36
C PRO A 458 -4.92 0.21 -32.88
N ILE A 459 -4.16 -0.10 -31.81
CA ILE A 459 -3.29 0.87 -31.12
C ILE A 459 -1.84 0.39 -31.13
N ARG A 460 -0.90 1.32 -31.36
CA ARG A 460 0.55 1.08 -31.23
C ARG A 460 1.04 1.47 -29.84
N CYS A 461 0.92 0.55 -28.89
CA CYS A 461 1.47 0.76 -27.55
C CYS A 461 2.99 0.66 -27.51
N ASP A 462 3.60 -0.06 -28.46
CA ASP A 462 5.01 -0.44 -28.44
C ASP A 462 5.94 0.79 -28.56
N ASP A 463 5.60 1.74 -29.44
CA ASP A 463 6.28 3.04 -29.59
C ASP A 463 6.23 3.87 -28.28
N SER A 464 5.15 3.75 -27.51
CA SER A 464 4.95 4.47 -26.25
C SER A 464 5.75 3.83 -25.11
N LEU A 465 5.80 2.49 -25.05
CA LEU A 465 6.64 1.74 -24.11
C LEU A 465 8.12 2.02 -24.34
N GLU A 466 8.58 2.06 -25.59
CA GLU A 466 9.99 2.38 -25.90
C GLU A 466 10.33 3.83 -25.53
N THR A 467 9.43 4.78 -25.81
CA THR A 467 9.55 6.18 -25.36
C THR A 467 9.69 6.26 -23.84
N TYR A 468 8.87 5.51 -23.10
CA TYR A 468 8.86 5.54 -21.63
C TYR A 468 10.03 4.78 -20.99
N ALA A 469 10.49 3.67 -21.57
CA ALA A 469 11.74 3.02 -21.19
C ALA A 469 12.92 3.99 -21.33
N CYS A 470 13.02 4.66 -22.49
CA CYS A 470 13.99 5.70 -22.76
C CYS A 470 13.86 6.95 -21.89
N TYR A 471 12.70 7.21 -21.27
CA TYR A 471 12.48 8.34 -20.37
C TYR A 471 12.87 7.99 -18.94
N TRP A 472 12.37 6.88 -18.41
CA TRP A 472 12.62 6.47 -17.02
C TRP A 472 14.07 6.09 -16.77
N ASP A 473 14.73 5.35 -17.68
CA ASP A 473 16.14 5.00 -17.46
C ASP A 473 17.02 6.25 -17.37
N LYS A 474 16.72 7.28 -18.19
CA LYS A 474 17.39 8.59 -18.13
C LYS A 474 17.11 9.40 -16.85
N LEU A 475 16.23 8.96 -15.96
CA LEU A 475 16.11 9.55 -14.61
C LEU A 475 17.21 8.97 -13.69
N ASP A 476 17.40 7.67 -13.72
CA ASP A 476 18.43 6.97 -12.94
C ASP A 476 19.82 7.21 -13.56
N THR A 477 20.04 6.89 -14.83
CA THR A 477 21.35 6.90 -15.52
C THR A 477 21.71 8.24 -16.19
N GLY A 478 20.72 9.09 -16.47
CA GLY A 478 20.87 10.20 -17.43
C GLY A 478 21.95 11.24 -17.08
N SER A 479 22.70 11.65 -18.11
CA SER A 479 23.75 12.66 -18.00
C SER A 479 23.17 14.02 -17.58
N ILE A 480 23.42 14.38 -16.32
CA ILE A 480 22.97 15.65 -15.72
C ILE A 480 23.58 16.89 -16.41
N LEU A 481 24.62 16.70 -17.23
CA LEU A 481 25.33 17.78 -17.92
C LEU A 481 24.43 18.62 -18.82
N ALA A 482 23.53 18.00 -19.61
CA ALA A 482 22.64 18.75 -20.50
C ALA A 482 21.56 19.55 -19.74
N PRO A 483 20.83 18.97 -18.75
CA PRO A 483 19.97 19.76 -17.86
C PRO A 483 20.72 20.88 -17.13
N PHE A 484 21.91 20.59 -16.59
CA PHE A 484 22.74 21.58 -15.87
C PHE A 484 23.23 22.71 -16.77
N ARG A 485 23.67 22.41 -17.99
CA ARG A 485 23.99 23.42 -19.01
C ARG A 485 22.77 24.29 -19.28
N ASN A 486 21.62 23.70 -19.60
CA ASN A 486 20.41 24.45 -19.90
C ASN A 486 19.96 25.34 -18.72
N ALA A 487 20.22 24.92 -17.48
CA ALA A 487 19.96 25.71 -16.28
C ALA A 487 20.90 26.92 -16.12
N LEU A 488 22.17 26.81 -16.52
CA LEU A 488 23.09 27.97 -16.60
C LEU A 488 22.64 28.97 -17.68
N TYR A 489 22.25 28.48 -18.86
CA TYR A 489 21.69 29.32 -19.93
C TYR A 489 20.39 30.03 -19.46
N ALA A 490 19.53 29.33 -18.71
CA ALA A 490 18.31 29.91 -18.16
C ALA A 490 18.59 30.95 -17.05
N ALA A 491 19.55 30.69 -16.17
CA ALA A 491 19.97 31.63 -15.12
C ALA A 491 20.63 32.90 -15.70
N ARG A 492 21.38 32.76 -16.79
CA ARG A 492 21.95 33.91 -17.51
C ARG A 492 20.85 34.75 -18.17
N ARG A 493 19.89 34.11 -18.84
CA ARG A 493 18.73 34.77 -19.48
C ARG A 493 17.75 35.42 -18.49
N SER A 494 17.65 34.90 -17.26
CA SER A 494 16.82 35.48 -16.19
C SER A 494 17.52 36.62 -15.43
N ASN A 495 18.73 37.01 -15.83
CA ASN A 495 19.59 37.95 -15.10
C ASN A 495 19.86 37.53 -13.63
N MET A 496 19.75 36.23 -13.35
CA MET A 496 20.10 35.64 -12.06
C MET A 496 21.61 35.47 -11.90
N ILE A 497 22.33 35.29 -13.02
CA ILE A 497 23.80 35.29 -13.07
C ILE A 497 24.36 36.15 -14.19
N TYR A 498 25.60 36.59 -13.97
CA TYR A 498 26.45 37.28 -14.95
C TYR A 498 27.80 36.55 -15.06
N PHE A 499 28.43 36.66 -16.23
CA PHE A 499 29.80 36.18 -16.44
C PHE A 499 30.74 37.37 -16.50
N ARG A 500 31.93 37.24 -15.89
CA ARG A 500 32.96 38.28 -15.87
C ARG A 500 34.34 37.64 -16.16
N PRO A 501 35.19 38.22 -17.01
CA PRO A 501 36.57 37.77 -17.14
C PRO A 501 37.29 37.76 -15.78
N LEU A 502 38.14 36.77 -15.56
CA LEU A 502 38.97 36.67 -14.35
C LEU A 502 39.93 37.87 -14.20
N GLU A 503 40.31 38.48 -15.31
CA GLU A 503 41.25 39.61 -15.38
C GLU A 503 40.59 40.95 -15.00
N ASP A 504 39.28 41.09 -15.26
CA ASP A 504 38.48 42.31 -14.98
C ASP A 504 37.83 42.31 -13.58
N VAL A 505 38.46 41.64 -12.61
CA VAL A 505 37.91 41.46 -11.26
C VAL A 505 38.33 42.60 -10.34
N ASP A 506 37.33 43.31 -9.81
CA ASP A 506 37.50 44.47 -8.93
C ASP A 506 36.63 44.35 -7.65
N SER A 507 36.56 45.44 -6.89
CA SER A 507 35.79 45.55 -5.64
C SER A 507 34.28 45.42 -5.80
N SER A 508 33.74 45.44 -7.03
CA SER A 508 32.31 45.22 -7.29
C SER A 508 31.89 43.74 -7.36
N PHE A 509 32.85 42.80 -7.27
CA PHE A 509 32.60 41.37 -7.47
C PHE A 509 31.64 40.72 -6.42
N ASP A 510 30.50 40.18 -6.88
CA ASP A 510 29.52 39.44 -6.06
C ASP A 510 29.52 37.93 -6.37
N CYS A 511 30.15 37.14 -5.51
CA CYS A 511 30.18 35.68 -5.61
C CYS A 511 28.82 34.96 -5.38
N GLN A 512 27.73 35.69 -5.15
CA GLN A 512 26.33 35.21 -5.13
C GLN A 512 25.55 35.48 -6.42
N ARG A 513 26.15 36.15 -7.42
CA ARG A 513 25.56 36.46 -8.74
C ARG A 513 26.54 36.24 -9.90
N GLU A 514 27.82 36.45 -9.70
CA GLU A 514 28.82 36.40 -10.77
C GLU A 514 29.55 35.05 -10.83
N ILE A 515 29.85 34.65 -12.06
CA ILE A 515 30.72 33.51 -12.39
C ILE A 515 31.93 34.08 -13.14
N LEU A 516 33.11 33.93 -12.55
CA LEU A 516 34.36 34.35 -13.20
C LEU A 516 34.76 33.34 -14.26
N TYR A 517 35.46 33.76 -15.32
CA TYR A 517 35.95 32.82 -16.34
C TYR A 517 37.34 33.15 -16.88
N ASP A 518 38.03 32.10 -17.32
CA ASP A 518 39.19 32.15 -18.21
C ASP A 518 38.94 31.25 -19.44
N ASP A 519 39.96 31.04 -20.27
CA ASP A 519 39.87 30.20 -21.49
C ASP A 519 39.50 28.74 -21.22
N THR A 520 39.72 28.24 -20.00
CA THR A 520 39.55 26.82 -19.67
C THR A 520 38.40 26.58 -18.68
N TYR A 521 38.17 27.48 -17.73
CA TYR A 521 37.28 27.25 -16.59
C TYR A 521 36.32 28.39 -16.27
N TYR A 522 35.11 28.01 -15.86
CA TYR A 522 34.20 28.86 -15.09
C TYR A 522 34.42 28.63 -13.59
N TYR A 523 34.60 29.71 -12.82
CA TYR A 523 34.77 29.73 -11.36
C TYR A 523 33.52 30.27 -10.68
N THR A 524 32.94 29.49 -9.77
CA THR A 524 31.67 29.86 -9.11
C THR A 524 31.58 29.31 -7.69
N SER A 525 30.79 29.96 -6.83
CA SER A 525 30.60 29.52 -5.44
C SER A 525 29.69 28.30 -5.36
N THR A 526 29.93 27.40 -4.40
CA THR A 526 29.06 26.23 -4.20
C THR A 526 27.63 26.66 -3.78
N ALA A 527 27.49 27.84 -3.17
CA ALA A 527 26.19 28.43 -2.83
C ALA A 527 25.43 28.89 -4.09
N LEU A 528 26.10 29.61 -5.01
CA LEU A 528 25.50 30.06 -6.26
C LEU A 528 25.05 28.87 -7.13
N LEU A 529 25.87 27.82 -7.24
CA LEU A 529 25.46 26.59 -7.94
C LEU A 529 24.21 25.96 -7.33
N LYS A 530 24.14 25.80 -6.00
CA LYS A 530 22.93 25.29 -5.32
C LYS A 530 21.70 26.16 -5.59
N LYS A 531 21.86 27.49 -5.64
CA LYS A 531 20.82 28.47 -5.95
C LYS A 531 20.30 28.29 -7.39
N ILE A 532 21.20 28.20 -8.37
CA ILE A 532 20.86 27.96 -9.80
C ILE A 532 20.10 26.64 -9.94
N ILE A 533 20.60 25.56 -9.32
CA ILE A 533 19.95 24.25 -9.37
C ILE A 533 18.57 24.32 -8.73
N LYS A 534 18.39 24.95 -7.56
CA LYS A 534 17.05 25.04 -6.94
C LYS A 534 16.03 25.84 -7.78
N VAL A 535 16.47 26.87 -8.52
CA VAL A 535 15.57 27.70 -9.34
C VAL A 535 15.28 27.07 -10.71
N HIS A 536 16.31 26.65 -11.43
CA HIS A 536 16.20 26.22 -12.83
C HIS A 536 16.24 24.69 -13.02
N LEU A 537 16.46 23.93 -11.94
CA LEU A 537 16.40 22.46 -11.87
C LEU A 537 15.69 22.02 -10.58
N SER A 538 14.59 22.68 -10.22
CA SER A 538 13.79 22.42 -9.00
C SER A 538 13.42 20.95 -8.77
N SER A 539 13.32 20.19 -9.86
CA SER A 539 13.06 18.74 -9.89
C SER A 539 14.27 17.86 -9.54
N TYR A 540 15.44 18.42 -9.24
CA TYR A 540 16.65 17.71 -8.82
C TYR A 540 17.17 18.19 -7.45
N MET A 541 17.67 17.27 -6.62
CA MET A 541 18.37 17.62 -5.38
C MET A 541 19.71 18.31 -5.68
N PRO A 542 20.01 19.50 -5.12
CA PRO A 542 21.27 20.18 -5.37
C PRO A 542 22.52 19.45 -4.89
N SER A 543 22.42 18.56 -3.90
CA SER A 543 23.51 17.63 -3.53
C SER A 543 23.88 16.70 -4.68
N ASP A 544 22.86 16.17 -5.35
CA ASP A 544 22.98 15.00 -6.21
C ASP A 544 23.43 15.42 -7.60
N VAL A 545 22.95 16.57 -8.08
CA VAL A 545 23.49 17.25 -9.27
C VAL A 545 24.98 17.55 -9.07
N LEU A 546 25.36 18.15 -7.94
CA LEU A 546 26.76 18.48 -7.66
C LEU A 546 27.62 17.23 -7.43
N ASN A 547 27.05 16.08 -7.07
CA ASN A 547 27.78 14.83 -6.95
C ASN A 547 27.93 14.13 -8.31
N ARG A 548 26.85 13.99 -9.09
CA ARG A 548 26.90 13.46 -10.47
C ARG A 548 27.87 14.26 -11.34
N LEU A 549 27.89 15.60 -11.24
CA LEU A 549 28.84 16.46 -11.96
C LEU A 549 30.31 16.28 -11.52
N LYS A 550 30.60 15.83 -10.29
CA LYS A 550 31.98 15.46 -9.88
C LYS A 550 32.37 14.11 -10.44
N THR A 551 31.46 13.12 -10.35
CA THR A 551 31.69 11.76 -10.87
C THR A 551 31.95 11.77 -12.37
N THR A 552 31.31 12.67 -13.13
CA THR A 552 31.59 12.88 -14.56
C THR A 552 32.75 13.83 -14.85
N GLY A 553 33.51 14.27 -13.84
CA GLY A 553 34.68 15.15 -14.01
C GLY A 553 34.37 16.59 -14.43
N VAL A 554 33.09 16.98 -14.52
CA VAL A 554 32.67 18.32 -14.97
C VAL A 554 32.88 19.38 -13.89
N LEU A 555 32.67 19.02 -12.62
CA LEU A 555 32.75 19.91 -11.44
C LEU A 555 33.86 19.46 -10.48
N SER A 556 34.75 20.37 -10.13
CA SER A 556 35.95 20.04 -9.35
C SER A 556 35.78 20.05 -7.81
N GLY A 557 36.89 19.81 -7.12
CA GLY A 557 37.06 20.02 -5.68
C GLY A 557 36.85 21.47 -5.24
N SER A 558 37.11 21.77 -3.97
CA SER A 558 37.10 23.17 -3.49
C SER A 558 38.45 23.80 -3.85
N VAL A 559 38.47 24.70 -4.84
CA VAL A 559 39.69 25.37 -5.30
C VAL A 559 39.85 26.70 -4.55
N PRO A 560 40.91 26.90 -3.74
CA PRO A 560 41.24 28.21 -3.22
C PRO A 560 41.78 29.09 -4.36
N LYS A 561 41.36 30.36 -4.41
CA LYS A 561 41.89 31.36 -5.34
C LYS A 561 41.87 32.73 -4.67
N THR A 562 43.04 33.34 -4.56
CA THR A 562 43.22 34.71 -4.06
C THR A 562 42.88 35.68 -5.19
N LEU A 563 42.06 36.70 -4.90
CA LEU A 563 41.67 37.75 -5.84
C LEU A 563 42.02 39.12 -5.23
N THR A 564 42.74 39.96 -5.96
CA THR A 564 43.14 41.30 -5.52
C THR A 564 42.07 42.30 -5.95
N LEU A 565 41.06 42.51 -5.10
CA LEU A 565 39.87 43.29 -5.48
C LEU A 565 40.10 44.81 -5.44
N ALA A 566 41.10 45.25 -4.69
CA ALA A 566 41.58 46.63 -4.61
C ALA A 566 43.12 46.62 -4.45
N PRO A 567 43.83 47.74 -4.74
CA PRO A 567 45.27 47.80 -4.61
C PRO A 567 45.76 47.39 -3.22
N ASN A 568 46.58 46.34 -3.16
CA ASN A 568 47.10 45.72 -1.93
C ASN A 568 46.04 45.04 -1.01
N GLU A 569 44.83 44.77 -1.50
CA GLU A 569 43.81 43.98 -0.79
C GLU A 569 43.58 42.59 -1.43
N PRO A 570 44.48 41.61 -1.23
CA PRO A 570 44.26 40.24 -1.64
C PRO A 570 43.22 39.56 -0.74
N LYS A 571 42.23 38.91 -1.35
CA LYS A 571 41.12 38.24 -0.65
C LYS A 571 40.97 36.80 -1.13
N ASP A 572 41.01 35.85 -0.20
CA ASP A 572 40.87 34.43 -0.51
C ASP A 572 39.41 34.01 -0.69
N PHE A 573 39.12 33.39 -1.84
CA PHE A 573 37.84 32.77 -2.14
C PHE A 573 38.00 31.25 -2.32
N ARG A 574 36.92 30.50 -2.07
CA ARG A 574 36.83 29.06 -2.36
C ARG A 574 35.79 28.80 -3.43
N PHE A 575 36.26 28.58 -4.65
CA PHE A 575 35.43 28.31 -5.83
C PHE A 575 35.29 26.81 -6.10
N ARG A 576 34.36 26.49 -7.00
CA ARG A 576 34.39 25.30 -7.84
C ARG A 576 34.82 25.73 -9.23
N THR A 577 35.59 24.90 -9.93
CA THR A 577 35.75 25.03 -11.38
C THR A 577 34.80 24.12 -12.12
N LEU A 578 34.31 24.61 -13.25
CA LEU A 578 33.57 23.88 -14.28
C LEU A 578 34.35 24.00 -15.59
N LEU A 579 34.60 22.89 -16.28
CA LEU A 579 35.34 22.92 -17.55
C LEU A 579 34.50 23.57 -18.67
N ARG A 580 35.02 24.63 -19.29
CA ARG A 580 34.32 25.46 -20.28
C ARG A 580 33.88 24.65 -21.51
N SER A 581 34.75 23.79 -22.03
CA SER A 581 34.46 22.89 -23.17
C SER A 581 33.31 21.89 -22.90
N ASN A 582 33.17 21.37 -21.67
CA ASN A 582 32.07 20.47 -21.31
C ASN A 582 30.70 21.19 -21.25
N LEU A 583 30.70 22.52 -21.09
CA LEU A 583 29.49 23.34 -21.04
C LEU A 583 29.18 24.06 -22.36
N HIS A 584 30.08 24.01 -23.33
CA HIS A 584 29.81 24.44 -24.70
C HIS A 584 28.87 23.43 -25.40
N GLN A 585 28.10 23.87 -26.41
CA GLN A 585 27.40 22.98 -27.33
C GLN A 585 27.92 23.24 -28.75
N PRO A 586 28.19 22.22 -29.58
CA PRO A 586 28.52 22.45 -30.98
C PRO A 586 27.40 23.25 -31.66
N GLY A 587 27.75 24.44 -32.19
CA GLY A 587 26.80 25.37 -32.82
C GLY A 587 26.07 26.33 -31.88
N SER A 588 26.34 26.36 -30.57
CA SER A 588 25.90 27.46 -29.69
C SER A 588 26.95 28.58 -29.65
N ARG A 589 26.53 29.79 -29.24
CA ARG A 589 27.45 30.75 -28.62
C ARG A 589 27.89 30.23 -27.26
N ASP A 590 29.00 30.75 -26.73
CA ASP A 590 29.46 30.39 -25.39
C ASP A 590 28.61 31.06 -24.30
N LEU A 591 28.62 30.50 -23.09
CA LEU A 591 27.84 30.96 -21.94
C LEU A 591 28.12 32.42 -21.53
N ALA A 592 29.36 32.90 -21.77
CA ALA A 592 29.77 34.28 -21.53
C ALA A 592 29.38 35.26 -22.66
N GLU A 593 28.99 34.77 -23.85
CA GLU A 593 28.73 35.56 -25.07
C GLU A 593 27.22 35.69 -25.40
N ILE A 594 26.39 35.48 -24.37
CA ILE A 594 24.92 35.49 -24.38
C ILE A 594 24.44 36.53 -23.37
#